data_AF-A0A7Y0W010-F1
#
_entry.id   AF-A0A7Y0W010-F1
#
_cell.length_a   1.000
_cell.length_b   1.000
_cell.length_c   1.000
_cell.angle_alpha   90.00
_cell.angle_beta   90.00
_cell.angle_gamma   90.00
#
_symmetry.space_group_name_H-M   'P 1'
#
loop_
_entity.id
_entity.type
_entity.pdbx_description
1 polymer ?
#
loop_
_entity_poly.entity_id
_entity_poly.type
_entity_poly.pdbx_seq_one_letter_code
_entity_poly.pdbx_strand_id
1 'polypeptide(L)'
;MKTLKSPKPGDLFYIPALNSSDETGFVIARYIELIPPALGHLIEVFAKFYTQIPVSLSEVDTSTRLFRPIFCSMLFSEIPRWKILFSDPDYKKESSGYDEIQFAFESEIWVGGVSKPATEQQLNNIEPSICWRMHHIIFRVIAHLRGAISDAEPMDYEKLPPDLRIDSTIASERVNKAALSAQALFAAQ
;
A
#
# COMPACT_ATOMS: atom_id res chain seq x y z
N MET A 1 -0.24 -9.01 18.41
CA MET A 1 -0.26 -8.81 16.93
C MET A 1 -0.46 -10.15 16.23
N LYS A 2 -1.14 -10.19 15.07
CA LYS A 2 -1.43 -11.43 14.31
C LYS A 2 -0.83 -11.36 12.91
N THR A 3 -0.38 -12.48 12.36
CA THR A 3 0.08 -12.53 10.97
C THR A 3 -1.05 -12.17 10.00
N LEU A 4 -0.74 -11.36 8.98
CA LEU A 4 -1.63 -10.99 7.90
C LEU A 4 -1.86 -12.20 6.97
N LYS A 5 -2.89 -13.00 7.30
CA LYS A 5 -3.27 -14.21 6.54
C LYS A 5 -4.72 -14.17 6.05
N SER A 6 -5.62 -13.65 6.88
CA SER A 6 -7.05 -13.56 6.57
C SER A 6 -7.57 -12.24 7.14
N PRO A 7 -7.17 -11.10 6.56
CA PRO A 7 -7.59 -9.80 7.04
C PRO A 7 -9.11 -9.62 6.88
N LYS A 8 -9.68 -8.83 7.78
CA LYS A 8 -11.06 -8.36 7.74
C LYS A 8 -11.07 -6.86 7.42
N PRO A 9 -12.11 -6.34 6.73
CA PRO A 9 -12.26 -4.91 6.52
C PRO A 9 -11.98 -4.12 7.80
N GLY A 10 -11.13 -3.11 7.72
CA GLY A 10 -10.71 -2.30 8.88
C GLY A 10 -9.45 -2.79 9.60
N ASP A 11 -8.92 -3.97 9.26
CA ASP A 11 -7.62 -4.41 9.78
C ASP A 11 -6.51 -3.47 9.29
N LEU A 12 -5.70 -3.00 10.24
CA LEU A 12 -4.54 -2.13 10.02
C LEU A 12 -3.27 -2.95 10.17
N PHE A 13 -2.40 -2.91 9.17
CA PHE A 13 -1.16 -3.65 9.12
C PHE A 13 0.01 -2.76 8.70
N TYR A 14 1.22 -3.16 9.05
CA TYR A 14 2.41 -2.39 8.69
C TYR A 14 2.93 -2.74 7.28
N ILE A 15 3.54 -1.75 6.64
CA ILE A 15 4.38 -1.93 5.45
C ILE A 15 5.77 -1.39 5.81
N PRO A 16 6.82 -2.23 5.82
CA PRO A 16 8.19 -1.76 6.06
C PRO A 16 8.57 -0.66 5.07
N ALA A 17 9.38 0.30 5.50
CA ALA A 17 9.86 1.35 4.62
C ALA A 17 11.16 1.99 5.13
N LEU A 18 11.76 2.80 4.26
CA LEU A 18 12.69 3.86 4.66
C LEU A 18 12.12 5.21 4.22
N ASN A 19 12.37 6.24 5.04
CA ASN A 19 12.02 7.61 4.69
C ASN A 19 13.11 8.25 3.79
N SER A 20 12.94 9.54 3.48
CA SER A 20 13.89 10.30 2.65
C SER A 20 15.30 10.45 3.25
N SER A 21 15.46 10.22 4.55
CA SER A 21 16.73 10.24 5.27
C SER A 21 17.35 8.86 5.48
N ASP A 22 16.85 7.81 4.81
CA ASP A 22 17.30 6.41 5.00
C ASP A 22 17.15 5.87 6.43
N GLU A 23 16.25 6.48 7.20
CA GLU A 23 15.81 5.96 8.50
C GLU A 23 14.81 4.81 8.29
N THR A 24 14.98 3.74 9.05
CA THR A 24 14.13 2.55 8.97
C THR A 24 12.88 2.71 9.81
N GLY A 25 11.74 2.30 9.25
CA GLY A 25 10.45 2.35 9.94
C GLY A 25 9.39 1.64 9.11
N PHE A 26 8.16 2.14 9.20
CA PHE A 26 7.03 1.60 8.46
C PHE A 26 5.95 2.66 8.26
N VAL A 27 5.07 2.40 7.30
CA VAL A 27 3.77 3.07 7.18
C VAL A 27 2.68 2.07 7.56
N ILE A 28 1.48 2.58 7.85
CA ILE A 28 0.32 1.75 8.15
C ILE A 28 -0.60 1.74 6.93
N ALA A 29 -1.14 0.56 6.63
CA ALA A 29 -2.13 0.35 5.60
C ALA A 29 -3.39 -0.27 6.21
N ARG A 30 -4.55 0.04 5.62
CA ARG A 30 -5.84 -0.53 5.97
C ARG A 30 -6.30 -1.47 4.88
N TYR A 31 -6.76 -2.64 5.28
CA TYR A 31 -7.46 -3.55 4.38
C TYR A 31 -8.92 -3.12 4.21
N ILE A 32 -9.36 -2.96 2.96
CA ILE A 32 -10.71 -2.55 2.61
C ILE A 32 -11.55 -3.80 2.34
N GLU A 33 -11.22 -4.58 1.31
CA GLU A 33 -11.87 -5.85 1.01
C GLU A 33 -11.14 -6.66 -0.07
N LEU A 34 -11.65 -7.84 -0.40
CA LEU A 34 -11.28 -8.59 -1.60
C LEU A 34 -12.30 -8.26 -2.69
N ILE A 35 -11.84 -7.81 -3.86
CA ILE A 35 -12.73 -7.48 -4.98
C ILE A 35 -12.97 -8.70 -5.88
N PRO A 36 -14.20 -9.23 -5.97
CA PRO A 36 -14.53 -10.35 -6.86
C PRO A 36 -14.52 -9.95 -8.36
N PRO A 37 -14.37 -10.90 -9.30
CA PRO A 37 -14.15 -12.33 -9.06
C PRO A 37 -12.70 -12.71 -8.68
N ALA A 38 -11.72 -11.79 -8.73
CA ALA A 38 -10.39 -11.91 -8.09
C ALA A 38 -9.45 -10.75 -8.50
N LEU A 39 -9.93 -9.50 -8.55
CA LEU A 39 -9.07 -8.36 -8.93
C LEU A 39 -7.90 -8.17 -7.95
N GLY A 40 -8.12 -8.53 -6.69
CA GLY A 40 -7.12 -8.53 -5.63
C GLY A 40 -7.70 -7.99 -4.33
N HIS A 41 -6.85 -7.95 -3.31
CA HIS A 41 -7.15 -7.33 -2.03
C HIS A 41 -6.96 -5.82 -2.17
N LEU A 42 -8.06 -5.07 -2.06
CA LEU A 42 -8.05 -3.62 -2.04
C LEU A 42 -7.55 -3.12 -0.69
N ILE A 43 -6.53 -2.27 -0.74
CA ILE A 43 -5.93 -1.65 0.43
C ILE A 43 -5.74 -0.15 0.20
N GLU A 44 -5.61 0.60 1.27
CA GLU A 44 -5.11 1.97 1.25
C GLU A 44 -3.92 2.11 2.20
N VAL A 45 -2.99 3.00 1.86
CA VAL A 45 -1.75 3.20 2.61
C VAL A 45 -1.71 4.65 3.09
N PHE A 46 -1.43 4.88 4.37
CA PHE A 46 -1.43 6.22 4.97
C PHE A 46 -0.06 6.88 4.96
N ALA A 47 -0.04 8.22 4.93
CA ALA A 47 1.16 9.00 4.71
C ALA A 47 2.10 9.07 5.93
N LYS A 48 1.58 8.91 7.15
CA LYS A 48 2.40 9.02 8.36
C LYS A 48 3.41 7.87 8.44
N PHE A 49 4.68 8.24 8.57
CA PHE A 49 5.79 7.32 8.80
C PHE A 49 6.02 7.12 10.29
N TYR A 50 6.24 5.88 10.70
CA TYR A 50 6.40 5.48 12.10
C TYR A 50 7.73 4.78 12.30
N THR A 51 8.43 5.16 13.36
CA THR A 51 9.65 4.47 13.86
C THR A 51 9.36 3.67 15.13
N GLN A 52 8.20 3.90 15.75
CA GLN A 52 7.70 3.19 16.92
C GLN A 52 6.28 2.69 16.67
N ILE A 53 5.95 1.56 17.26
CA ILE A 53 4.61 0.97 17.15
C ILE A 53 3.65 1.84 17.97
N PRO A 54 2.56 2.38 17.36
CA PRO A 54 1.53 3.08 18.13
C PRO A 54 1.00 2.20 19.26
N VAL A 55 0.64 2.79 20.40
CA VAL A 55 0.13 1.97 21.52
C VAL A 55 -1.35 1.63 21.38
N SER A 56 -2.07 2.37 20.54
CA SER A 56 -3.51 2.21 20.33
C SER A 56 -3.95 2.63 18.92
N LEU A 57 -5.15 2.21 18.54
CA LEU A 57 -5.78 2.59 17.27
C LEU A 57 -5.92 4.11 17.13
N SER A 58 -6.22 4.84 18.19
CA SER A 58 -6.41 6.29 18.18
C SER A 58 -5.15 7.09 17.85
N GLU A 59 -3.97 6.47 17.93
CA GLU A 59 -2.70 7.09 17.55
C GLU A 59 -2.33 6.88 16.08
N VAL A 60 -3.09 6.03 15.38
CA VAL A 60 -2.92 5.79 13.96
C VAL A 60 -3.57 6.94 13.19
N ASP A 61 -2.73 7.70 12.49
CA ASP A 61 -3.18 8.73 11.56
C ASP A 61 -3.66 8.09 10.26
N THR A 62 -4.97 8.20 10.01
CA THR A 62 -5.63 7.77 8.77
C THR A 62 -6.20 8.95 7.97
N SER A 63 -5.82 10.20 8.27
CA SER A 63 -6.42 11.38 7.62
C SER A 63 -5.98 11.53 6.17
N THR A 64 -4.76 11.08 5.86
CA THR A 64 -4.11 11.32 4.57
C THR A 64 -3.52 10.03 4.03
N ARG A 65 -3.84 9.72 2.77
CA ARG A 65 -3.24 8.61 2.04
C ARG A 65 -1.87 8.99 1.51
N LEU A 66 -0.96 8.02 1.47
CA LEU A 66 0.34 8.18 0.80
C LEU A 66 0.19 8.18 -0.73
N PHE A 67 -0.75 7.38 -1.23
CA PHE A 67 -1.14 7.30 -2.64
C PHE A 67 -2.55 6.69 -2.76
N ARG A 68 -3.12 6.73 -3.96
CA ARG A 68 -4.45 6.14 -4.25
C ARG A 68 -4.54 4.67 -3.82
N PRO A 69 -5.72 4.16 -3.42
CA PRO A 69 -5.88 2.74 -3.08
C PRO A 69 -5.43 1.82 -4.22
N ILE A 70 -4.89 0.65 -3.85
CA ILE A 70 -4.33 -0.32 -4.81
C ILE A 70 -4.86 -1.73 -4.56
N PHE A 71 -4.80 -2.57 -5.58
CA PHE A 71 -4.95 -4.02 -5.41
C PHE A 71 -3.61 -4.64 -5.00
N CYS A 72 -3.68 -5.63 -4.13
CA CYS A 72 -2.53 -6.47 -3.79
C CYS A 72 -2.91 -7.94 -3.73
N SER A 73 -1.92 -8.82 -3.90
CA SER A 73 -2.16 -10.26 -3.94
C SER A 73 -2.33 -10.89 -2.56
N MET A 74 -1.88 -10.24 -1.49
CA MET A 74 -1.69 -10.85 -0.15
C MET A 74 -0.81 -12.11 -0.17
N LEU A 75 0.00 -12.29 -1.23
CA LEU A 75 0.96 -13.39 -1.37
C LEU A 75 2.36 -12.93 -0.97
N PHE A 76 2.92 -13.62 0.03
CA PHE A 76 4.23 -13.34 0.60
C PHE A 76 5.20 -14.45 0.20
N SER A 77 5.84 -14.31 -0.97
CA SER A 77 6.85 -15.26 -1.47
C SER A 77 8.28 -14.86 -1.14
N GLU A 78 8.55 -13.56 -1.03
CA GLU A 78 9.91 -13.00 -1.01
C GLU A 78 10.25 -12.30 0.31
N ILE A 79 9.26 -12.06 1.16
CA ILE A 79 9.42 -11.37 2.44
C ILE A 79 8.59 -12.08 3.53
N PRO A 80 8.96 -11.93 4.80
CA PRO A 80 8.12 -12.37 5.91
C PRO A 80 6.72 -11.77 5.82
N ARG A 81 5.72 -12.54 6.24
CA ARG A 81 4.34 -12.05 6.33
C ARG A 81 4.27 -10.88 7.30
N TRP A 82 3.64 -9.80 6.87
CA TRP A 82 3.37 -8.65 7.73
C TRP A 82 2.38 -9.00 8.85
N LYS A 83 2.25 -8.13 9.84
CA LYS A 83 1.34 -8.31 10.97
C LYS A 83 0.25 -7.25 10.98
N ILE A 84 -0.94 -7.68 11.37
CA ILE A 84 -2.05 -6.83 11.78
C ILE A 84 -1.67 -6.24 13.15
N LEU A 85 -1.64 -4.91 13.21
CA LEU A 85 -1.37 -4.11 14.39
C LEU A 85 -2.66 -3.89 15.18
N PHE A 86 -3.71 -3.47 14.48
CA PHE A 86 -5.02 -3.14 15.05
C PHE A 86 -6.13 -3.65 14.15
N SER A 87 -7.30 -3.87 14.74
CA SER A 87 -8.54 -4.12 14.01
C SER A 87 -9.54 -3.04 14.41
N ASP A 88 -10.10 -2.36 13.42
CA ASP A 88 -11.21 -1.43 13.62
C ASP A 88 -12.54 -2.16 13.31
N PRO A 89 -13.26 -2.65 14.34
CA PRO A 89 -14.50 -3.39 14.13
C PRO A 89 -15.66 -2.50 13.63
N ASP A 90 -15.55 -1.18 13.80
CA ASP A 90 -16.56 -0.21 13.40
C ASP A 90 -16.29 0.38 12.01
N TYR A 91 -15.22 -0.09 11.35
CA TYR A 91 -14.84 0.35 10.01
C TYR A 91 -15.96 0.14 9.01
N LYS A 92 -16.25 1.20 8.25
CA LYS A 92 -17.14 1.17 7.09
C LYS A 92 -16.41 1.69 5.85
N LYS A 93 -16.69 1.10 4.70
CA LYS A 93 -15.99 1.37 3.43
C LYS A 93 -16.12 2.82 2.97
N GLU A 94 -17.21 3.49 3.34
CA GLU A 94 -17.45 4.92 3.09
C GLU A 94 -16.37 5.80 3.73
N SER A 95 -15.78 5.34 4.85
CA SER A 95 -14.63 6.01 5.50
C SER A 95 -13.37 6.00 4.63
N SER A 96 -13.34 5.12 3.62
CA SER A 96 -12.31 5.07 2.58
C SER A 96 -12.80 5.71 1.27
N GLY A 97 -13.90 6.45 1.25
CA GLY A 97 -14.43 7.04 0.01
C GLY A 97 -14.60 5.99 -1.09
N TYR A 98 -15.08 4.79 -0.73
CA TYR A 98 -15.07 3.62 -1.61
C TYR A 98 -15.71 3.88 -2.98
N ASP A 99 -16.82 4.63 -2.98
CA ASP A 99 -17.59 4.99 -4.17
C ASP A 99 -16.83 5.94 -5.11
N GLU A 100 -15.67 6.44 -4.70
CA GLU A 100 -14.79 7.32 -5.47
C GLU A 100 -13.48 6.63 -5.88
N ILE A 101 -13.22 5.39 -5.42
CA ILE A 101 -12.01 4.66 -5.78
C ILE A 101 -12.11 4.21 -7.23
N GLN A 102 -11.13 4.60 -8.04
CA GLN A 102 -11.11 4.34 -9.47
C GLN A 102 -9.93 3.45 -9.87
N PHE A 103 -10.19 2.50 -10.78
CA PHE A 103 -9.15 1.75 -11.47
C PHE A 103 -9.40 1.74 -12.97
N ALA A 104 -8.33 1.93 -13.74
CA ALA A 104 -8.34 1.80 -15.18
C ALA A 104 -8.21 0.33 -15.58
N PHE A 105 -9.20 -0.16 -16.32
CA PHE A 105 -9.21 -1.41 -17.07
C PHE A 105 -9.20 -1.05 -18.55
N GLU A 106 -8.57 -1.86 -19.40
CA GLU A 106 -8.32 -1.62 -20.83
C GLU A 106 -9.24 -0.60 -21.54
N SER A 107 -10.57 -0.78 -21.46
CA SER A 107 -11.59 0.14 -22.03
C SER A 107 -12.67 0.58 -21.04
N GLU A 108 -12.45 0.36 -19.74
CA GLU A 108 -13.43 0.62 -18.68
C GLU A 108 -12.79 1.29 -17.46
N ILE A 109 -13.56 2.11 -16.75
CA ILE A 109 -13.19 2.56 -15.42
C ILE A 109 -14.06 1.81 -14.43
N TRP A 110 -13.42 1.10 -13.51
CA TRP A 110 -14.06 0.57 -12.33
C TRP A 110 -14.12 1.68 -11.28
N VAL A 111 -15.32 1.94 -10.75
CA VAL A 111 -15.56 2.92 -9.68
C VAL A 111 -16.43 2.28 -8.61
N GLY A 112 -15.92 2.15 -7.39
CA GLY A 112 -16.73 1.72 -6.23
C GLY A 112 -17.50 0.41 -6.44
N GLY A 113 -16.91 -0.56 -7.14
CA GLY A 113 -17.55 -1.85 -7.41
C GLY A 113 -18.24 -1.98 -8.76
N VAL A 114 -18.32 -0.90 -9.56
CA VAL A 114 -19.03 -0.89 -10.84
C VAL A 114 -18.10 -0.47 -11.98
N SER A 115 -18.01 -1.30 -13.03
CA SER A 115 -17.30 -0.95 -14.27
C SER A 115 -18.22 -0.17 -15.22
N LYS A 116 -17.65 0.84 -15.89
CA LYS A 116 -18.32 1.60 -16.95
C LYS A 116 -17.35 1.81 -18.12
N PRO A 117 -17.84 1.79 -19.38
CA PRO A 117 -17.00 2.12 -20.53
C PRO A 117 -16.34 3.49 -20.40
N ALA A 118 -15.11 3.61 -20.87
CA ALA A 118 -14.32 4.83 -20.82
C ALA A 118 -13.49 5.03 -22.09
N THR A 119 -13.20 6.28 -22.43
CA THR A 119 -12.26 6.63 -23.50
C THR A 119 -10.81 6.56 -23.00
N GLU A 120 -9.86 6.41 -23.91
CA GLU A 120 -8.41 6.46 -23.57
C GLU A 120 -8.04 7.71 -22.77
N GLN A 121 -8.63 8.86 -23.14
CA GLN A 121 -8.37 10.11 -22.42
C GLN A 121 -8.89 10.09 -20.98
N GLN A 122 -10.01 9.38 -20.71
CA GLN A 122 -10.55 9.23 -19.36
C GLN A 122 -9.73 8.24 -18.52
N LEU A 123 -9.10 7.25 -19.16
CA LEU A 123 -8.25 6.27 -18.48
C LEU A 123 -6.89 6.86 -18.06
N ASN A 124 -6.48 7.97 -18.69
CA ASN A 124 -5.25 8.66 -18.33
C ASN A 124 -5.27 9.13 -16.87
N ASN A 125 -4.15 8.91 -16.18
CA ASN A 125 -3.95 9.32 -14.78
C ASN A 125 -4.87 8.65 -13.75
N ILE A 126 -5.57 7.57 -14.11
CA ILE A 126 -6.26 6.69 -13.17
C ILE A 126 -5.29 5.58 -12.72
N GLU A 127 -5.43 5.11 -11.47
CA GLU A 127 -4.63 3.99 -10.98
C GLU A 127 -4.88 2.76 -11.87
N PRO A 128 -3.84 2.13 -12.44
CA PRO A 128 -4.03 0.95 -13.28
C PRO A 128 -4.50 -0.24 -12.44
N SER A 129 -5.22 -1.17 -13.04
CA SER A 129 -5.70 -2.40 -12.40
C SER A 129 -4.57 -3.43 -12.16
N ILE A 130 -3.48 -3.02 -11.50
CA ILE A 130 -2.33 -3.87 -11.18
C ILE A 130 -2.57 -4.52 -9.82
N CYS A 131 -2.51 -5.86 -9.78
CA CYS A 131 -2.48 -6.61 -8.53
C CYS A 131 -1.04 -6.72 -8.01
N TRP A 132 -0.67 -5.80 -7.11
CA TRP A 132 0.71 -5.67 -6.61
C TRP A 132 1.11 -6.85 -5.69
N ARG A 133 2.34 -7.33 -5.86
CA ARG A 133 2.96 -8.26 -4.90
C ARG A 133 3.38 -7.51 -3.64
N MET A 134 3.33 -8.18 -2.49
CA MET A 134 3.60 -7.53 -1.20
C MET A 134 4.97 -6.86 -1.13
N HIS A 135 6.01 -7.47 -1.70
CA HIS A 135 7.35 -6.89 -1.73
C HIS A 135 7.45 -5.66 -2.67
N HIS A 136 6.75 -5.64 -3.81
CA HIS A 136 6.72 -4.48 -4.72
C HIS A 136 6.12 -3.24 -4.05
N ILE A 137 5.16 -3.42 -3.14
CA ILE A 137 4.54 -2.30 -2.44
C ILE A 137 5.56 -1.54 -1.58
N ILE A 138 6.60 -2.22 -1.07
CA ILE A 138 7.68 -1.57 -0.31
C ILE A 138 8.45 -0.59 -1.21
N PHE A 139 8.77 -0.98 -2.45
CA PHE A 139 9.41 -0.07 -3.42
C PHE A 139 8.55 1.18 -3.67
N ARG A 140 7.24 0.98 -3.90
CA ARG A 140 6.30 2.09 -4.12
C ARG A 140 6.24 3.03 -2.92
N VAL A 141 6.08 2.49 -1.71
CA VAL A 141 6.06 3.29 -0.47
C VAL A 141 7.33 4.11 -0.33
N ILE A 142 8.51 3.51 -0.54
CA ILE A 142 9.79 4.22 -0.46
C ILE A 142 9.87 5.33 -1.51
N ALA A 143 9.39 5.10 -2.73
CA ALA A 143 9.39 6.12 -3.79
C ALA A 143 8.52 7.34 -3.41
N HIS A 144 7.32 7.13 -2.86
CA HIS A 144 6.48 8.22 -2.39
C HIS A 144 7.08 8.95 -1.18
N LEU A 145 7.61 8.23 -0.18
CA LEU A 145 8.25 8.84 1.00
C LEU A 145 9.50 9.67 0.64
N ARG A 146 10.12 9.38 -0.51
CA ARG A 146 11.25 10.14 -1.07
C ARG A 146 10.82 11.27 -2.00
N GLY A 147 9.52 11.46 -2.23
CA GLY A 147 8.98 12.50 -3.10
C GLY A 147 9.19 12.25 -4.60
N ALA A 148 9.47 11.01 -5.01
CA ALA A 148 9.65 10.66 -6.42
C ALA A 148 8.32 10.50 -7.18
N ILE A 149 7.22 10.29 -6.46
CA ILE A 149 5.86 10.18 -7.00
C ILE A 149 4.93 10.97 -6.08
N SER A 150 4.06 11.80 -6.64
CA SER A 150 3.02 12.49 -5.86
C SER A 150 1.88 11.53 -5.46
N ASP A 151 1.08 11.91 -4.48
CA ASP A 151 -0.05 11.11 -3.96
C ASP A 151 -1.16 10.86 -5.01
N ALA A 152 -1.31 11.79 -5.96
CA ALA A 152 -2.28 11.78 -7.04
C ALA A 152 -1.75 11.16 -8.36
N GLU A 153 -0.53 10.63 -8.39
CA GLU A 153 0.03 10.04 -9.60
C GLU A 153 0.10 8.51 -9.48
N PRO A 154 -0.38 7.76 -10.49
CA PRO A 154 -0.08 6.36 -10.61
C PRO A 154 1.43 6.13 -10.72
N MET A 155 1.91 5.01 -10.18
CA MET A 155 3.32 4.65 -10.29
C MET A 155 3.67 4.31 -11.74
N ASP A 156 4.57 5.10 -12.33
CA ASP A 156 5.15 4.87 -13.64
C ASP A 156 6.61 4.49 -13.48
N TYR A 157 6.94 3.25 -13.84
CA TYR A 157 8.29 2.70 -13.70
C TYR A 157 9.34 3.52 -14.43
N GLU A 158 9.02 4.04 -15.62
CA GLU A 158 9.99 4.74 -16.46
C GLU A 158 10.31 6.14 -15.93
N LYS A 159 9.41 6.71 -15.13
CA LYS A 159 9.59 8.02 -14.49
C LYS A 159 10.35 7.95 -13.16
N LEU A 160 10.51 6.75 -12.60
CA LEU A 160 11.23 6.58 -11.35
C LEU A 160 12.73 6.87 -11.53
N PRO A 161 13.36 7.55 -10.55
CA PRO A 161 14.81 7.59 -10.44
C PRO A 161 15.40 6.17 -10.47
N PRO A 162 16.51 5.92 -11.18
CA PRO A 162 17.10 4.58 -11.30
C PRO A 162 17.41 3.90 -9.97
N ASP A 163 17.69 4.64 -8.90
CA ASP A 163 17.99 4.10 -7.57
C ASP A 163 16.73 3.73 -6.76
N LEU A 164 15.54 3.95 -7.32
CA LEU A 164 14.23 3.59 -6.74
C LEU A 164 13.48 2.53 -7.56
N ARG A 165 14.03 2.10 -8.70
CA ARG A 165 13.47 1.05 -9.55
C ARG A 165 13.73 -0.32 -8.97
N ILE A 166 12.83 -1.26 -9.25
CA ILE A 166 12.93 -2.63 -8.70
C ILE A 166 14.15 -3.41 -9.21
N ASP A 167 14.60 -3.14 -10.43
CA ASP A 167 15.80 -3.76 -11.02
C ASP A 167 17.11 -3.19 -10.46
N SER A 168 17.03 -2.16 -9.62
CA SER A 168 18.17 -1.53 -8.98
C SER A 168 18.63 -2.30 -7.76
N THR A 169 19.92 -2.62 -7.72
CA THR A 169 20.56 -3.22 -6.54
C THR A 169 20.40 -2.33 -5.31
N ILE A 170 20.56 -1.01 -5.46
CA ILE A 170 20.44 -0.05 -4.35
C ILE A 170 19.00 -0.03 -3.80
N ALA A 171 17.99 -0.01 -4.68
CA ALA A 171 16.60 -0.07 -4.24
C ALA A 171 16.29 -1.39 -3.53
N SER A 172 16.82 -2.50 -4.06
CA SER A 172 16.66 -3.84 -3.46
C SER A 172 17.31 -3.92 -2.07
N GLU A 173 18.50 -3.37 -1.89
CA GLU A 173 19.17 -3.27 -0.59
C GLU A 173 18.34 -2.46 0.42
N ARG A 174 17.76 -1.34 0.00
CA ARG A 174 16.84 -0.55 0.83
C ARG A 174 15.62 -1.36 1.25
N VAL A 175 14.94 -2.01 0.31
CA VAL A 175 13.76 -2.85 0.60
C VAL A 175 14.10 -3.97 1.58
N ASN A 176 15.23 -4.64 1.39
CA ASN A 176 15.72 -5.69 2.30
C ASN A 176 16.03 -5.13 3.69
N LYS A 177 16.72 -3.98 3.77
CA LYS A 177 17.00 -3.29 5.04
C LYS A 177 15.71 -2.94 5.79
N ALA A 178 14.70 -2.42 5.10
CA ALA A 178 13.40 -2.11 5.68
C ALA A 178 12.71 -3.37 6.22
N ALA A 179 12.65 -4.44 5.40
CA ALA A 179 12.00 -5.69 5.78
C ALA A 179 12.65 -6.33 7.03
N LEU A 180 13.98 -6.39 7.08
CA LEU A 180 14.73 -6.93 8.22
C LEU A 180 14.54 -6.08 9.48
N SER A 181 14.57 -4.75 9.34
CA SER A 181 14.41 -3.83 10.48
C SER A 181 13.01 -3.94 11.07
N ALA A 182 11.98 -4.01 10.23
CA ALA A 182 10.60 -4.24 10.69
C ALA A 182 10.47 -5.62 11.37
N GLN A 183 11.08 -6.67 10.81
CA GLN A 183 11.06 -7.99 11.44
C GLN A 183 11.66 -7.96 12.85
N ALA A 184 12.78 -7.25 13.05
CA ALA A 184 13.38 -7.08 14.37
C ALA A 184 12.46 -6.29 15.32
N LEU A 185 11.93 -5.15 14.86
CA LEU A 185 11.01 -4.30 15.64
C LEU A 185 9.80 -5.09 16.15
N PHE A 186 9.19 -5.90 15.27
CA PHE A 186 8.00 -6.66 15.60
C PHE A 186 8.27 -8.03 16.22
N ALA A 187 9.54 -8.48 16.32
CA ALA A 187 9.93 -9.70 17.03
C ALA A 187 10.29 -9.43 18.50
N ALA A 188 10.65 -8.19 18.85
CA ALA A 188 11.00 -7.79 20.21
C ALA A 188 9.79 -7.56 21.14
N GLN A 189 8.56 -7.82 20.67
CA GLN A 189 7.29 -7.67 21.39
C GLN A 189 6.46 -8.95 21.27
#